data_AF-A0A381I4M2-F1
#
_entry.id   AF-A0A381I4M2-F1
#
_cell.length_a   1.000
_cell.length_b   1.000
_cell.length_c   1.000
_cell.angle_alpha   90.00
_cell.angle_beta   90.00
_cell.angle_gamma   90.00
#
_symmetry.space_group_name_H-M   'P 1'
#
loop_
_entity.id
_entity.type
_entity.pdbx_description
1 polymer ?
#
loop_
_entity_poly.entity_id
_entity_poly.type
_entity_poly.pdbx_seq_one_letter_code
_entity_poly.pdbx_strand_id
1 'polypeptide(L)'
;MLGKLAVRNTKRSIKDYLIYLITITISFSLMLAFNLVVSSDEVVELSSSMSSFKNVLTFVNIIIVFVVCFLINYTTKFMFEKRSKELGTYMLLGIKKKEIARLLVIENILLGMVAFVFSIPLGFLFSQFVSLIIVKVLGIPEVIFISLNFISIGLLVLYFLAIYILVLFNLLRKIKKMTVHNFLYFDKQNEKKMFHSNKKRNIIFIASIIIGVVALLLWNSRCNMDKFGEQETITYLMISVIMLIISVYGVSATCADILLSIILRSKKIKYHNDNLFVARTFASKARTMSFTFGTLSMLILLSLLCLNFSSINKGAYRTITEETAPYDVDVFDWKQPFDDLNEYIQVVDEDYTINETIEYNIYAEPNHQVQNYYEVQFYDTDPVMKLSDYNKLLKLRNMDTLELENDEYFIVTSRQLLYRVENNESLKNIQISNKKLHLKGTDTKSYWATIATSGKFVVIVPDEYVKDLEISEQHLVIDTEEETQHN
;
A
#
# COMPACT_ATOMS: atom_id res chain seq x y z
N MET A 1 3.87 -30.55 -42.07
CA MET A 1 4.62 -31.52 -41.22
C MET A 1 4.90 -30.97 -39.82
N LEU A 2 5.49 -29.77 -39.69
CA LEU A 2 5.85 -29.16 -38.39
C LEU A 2 4.67 -28.91 -37.44
N GLY A 3 3.50 -28.48 -37.94
CA GLY A 3 2.30 -28.26 -37.10
C GLY A 3 1.73 -29.55 -36.48
N LYS A 4 1.71 -30.66 -37.24
CA LYS A 4 1.31 -31.99 -36.72
C LYS A 4 2.27 -32.49 -35.65
N LEU A 5 3.57 -32.19 -35.78
CA LEU A 5 4.59 -32.49 -34.78
C LEU A 5 4.42 -31.66 -33.51
N ALA A 6 4.11 -30.35 -33.64
CA ALA A 6 3.85 -29.47 -32.49
C ALA A 6 2.67 -29.99 -31.64
N VAL A 7 1.51 -30.25 -32.26
CA VAL A 7 0.31 -30.75 -31.55
C VAL A 7 0.58 -32.09 -30.85
N ARG A 8 1.30 -33.01 -31.51
CA ARG A 8 1.65 -34.32 -30.93
C ARG A 8 2.62 -34.19 -29.75
N ASN A 9 3.58 -33.27 -29.83
CA ASN A 9 4.52 -33.01 -28.75
C ASN A 9 3.82 -32.36 -27.55
N THR A 10 2.90 -31.42 -27.78
CA THR A 10 2.08 -30.84 -26.72
C THR A 10 1.26 -31.90 -25.97
N LYS A 11 0.66 -32.85 -26.71
CA LYS A 11 -0.09 -33.97 -26.11
C LYS A 11 0.79 -34.92 -25.29
N ARG A 12 2.04 -35.15 -25.71
CA ARG A 12 2.98 -36.07 -25.05
C ARG A 12 3.56 -35.51 -23.75
N SER A 13 3.75 -34.20 -23.66
CA SER A 13 4.33 -33.53 -22.48
C SER A 13 3.28 -32.72 -21.69
N ILE A 14 2.02 -33.18 -21.71
CA ILE A 14 0.87 -32.40 -21.23
C ILE A 14 0.99 -31.97 -19.76
N LYS A 15 1.69 -32.75 -18.91
CA LYS A 15 1.92 -32.40 -17.49
C LYS A 15 2.79 -31.15 -17.34
N ASP A 16 3.86 -31.03 -18.11
CA ASP A 16 4.73 -29.84 -18.07
C ASP A 16 4.03 -28.65 -18.75
N TYR A 17 3.25 -28.90 -19.81
CA TYR A 17 2.46 -27.87 -20.47
C TYR A 17 1.28 -27.34 -19.66
N LEU A 18 0.73 -28.15 -18.77
CA LEU A 18 -0.39 -27.76 -17.91
C LEU A 18 0.04 -26.66 -16.93
N ILE A 19 1.25 -26.76 -16.35
CA ILE A 19 1.80 -25.70 -15.49
C ILE A 19 1.98 -24.40 -16.29
N TYR A 20 2.53 -24.49 -17.51
CA TYR A 20 2.69 -23.33 -18.39
C TYR A 20 1.33 -22.69 -18.74
N LEU A 21 0.34 -23.50 -19.12
CA LEU A 21 -0.98 -23.05 -19.52
C LEU A 21 -1.74 -22.39 -18.36
N ILE A 22 -1.78 -23.04 -17.19
CA ILE A 22 -2.41 -22.48 -15.98
C ILE A 22 -1.80 -21.13 -15.64
N THR A 23 -0.48 -21.07 -15.63
CA THR A 23 0.26 -19.87 -15.26
C THR A 23 -0.08 -18.68 -16.17
N ILE A 24 -0.13 -18.90 -17.48
CA ILE A 24 -0.45 -17.85 -18.46
C ILE A 24 -1.91 -17.46 -18.40
N THR A 25 -2.81 -18.44 -18.23
CA THR A 25 -4.25 -18.21 -18.10
C THR A 25 -4.53 -17.33 -16.89
N ILE A 26 -3.96 -17.67 -15.72
CA ILE A 26 -4.09 -16.89 -14.48
C ILE A 26 -3.49 -15.48 -14.64
N SER A 27 -2.34 -15.36 -15.30
CA SER A 27 -1.68 -14.06 -15.49
C SER A 27 -2.55 -13.10 -16.32
N PHE A 28 -3.07 -13.57 -17.46
CA PHE A 28 -3.94 -12.76 -18.30
C PHE A 28 -5.34 -12.56 -17.71
N SER A 29 -5.87 -13.52 -16.94
CA SER A 29 -7.16 -13.34 -16.27
C SER A 29 -7.07 -12.28 -15.18
N LEU A 30 -5.98 -12.26 -14.41
CA LEU A 30 -5.73 -11.20 -13.41
C LEU A 30 -5.60 -9.84 -14.10
N MET A 31 -4.86 -9.78 -15.21
CA MET A 31 -4.71 -8.57 -16.00
C MET A 31 -6.06 -8.06 -16.54
N LEU A 32 -6.90 -8.95 -17.06
CA LEU A 32 -8.25 -8.61 -17.51
C LEU A 32 -9.12 -8.12 -16.35
N ALA A 33 -9.06 -8.79 -15.21
CA ALA A 33 -9.83 -8.41 -14.02
C ALA A 33 -9.55 -6.97 -13.61
N PHE A 34 -8.28 -6.59 -13.51
CA PHE A 34 -7.88 -5.21 -13.18
C PHE A 34 -8.26 -4.21 -14.27
N ASN A 35 -8.11 -4.54 -15.55
CA ASN A 35 -8.55 -3.65 -16.63
C ASN A 35 -10.07 -3.40 -16.61
N LEU A 36 -10.86 -4.43 -16.28
CA LEU A 36 -12.31 -4.32 -16.15
C LEU A 36 -12.69 -3.42 -14.96
N VAL A 37 -12.04 -3.60 -13.81
CA VAL A 37 -12.25 -2.73 -12.62
C VAL A 37 -11.93 -1.28 -12.96
N VAL A 38 -10.77 -1.01 -13.55
CA VAL A 38 -10.32 0.36 -13.88
C VAL A 38 -11.20 1.03 -14.95
N SER A 39 -11.87 0.26 -15.80
CA SER A 39 -12.72 0.77 -16.88
C SER A 39 -14.21 0.82 -16.52
N SER A 40 -14.59 0.46 -15.29
CA SER A 40 -15.99 0.51 -14.85
C SER A 40 -16.41 1.94 -14.55
N ASP A 41 -17.62 2.32 -14.95
CA ASP A 41 -18.10 3.71 -14.85
C ASP A 41 -18.07 4.23 -13.41
N GLU A 42 -18.48 3.38 -12.45
CA GLU A 42 -18.46 3.67 -11.00
C GLU A 42 -17.04 3.96 -10.47
N VAL A 43 -16.04 3.20 -10.90
CA VAL A 43 -14.63 3.43 -10.52
C VAL A 43 -14.08 4.67 -11.22
N VAL A 44 -14.51 4.95 -12.45
CA VAL A 44 -14.10 6.14 -13.20
C VAL A 44 -14.67 7.40 -12.54
N GLU A 45 -15.93 7.39 -12.14
CA GLU A 45 -16.59 8.49 -11.42
C GLU A 45 -15.88 8.77 -10.08
N LEU A 46 -15.64 7.74 -9.28
CA LEU A 46 -14.84 7.85 -8.05
C LEU A 46 -13.41 8.37 -8.30
N SER A 47 -12.80 7.98 -9.42
CA SER A 47 -11.47 8.46 -9.79
C SER A 47 -11.45 9.91 -10.29
N SER A 48 -12.60 10.42 -10.74
CA SER A 48 -12.74 11.78 -11.24
C SER A 48 -12.83 12.79 -10.09
N SER A 49 -13.50 12.42 -8.99
CA SER A 49 -13.50 13.19 -7.74
C SER A 49 -12.16 13.12 -7.02
N MET A 50 -11.46 11.97 -7.10
CA MET A 50 -10.18 11.75 -6.41
C MET A 50 -8.99 11.60 -7.38
N SER A 51 -8.35 12.71 -7.76
CA SER A 51 -7.18 12.70 -8.67
C SER A 51 -6.03 11.76 -8.22
N SER A 52 -5.82 11.63 -6.91
CA SER A 52 -4.85 10.70 -6.31
C SER A 52 -5.22 9.23 -6.56
N PHE A 53 -6.50 8.88 -6.54
CA PHE A 53 -6.97 7.51 -6.77
C PHE A 53 -6.67 7.04 -8.19
N LYS A 54 -6.86 7.92 -9.19
CA LYS A 54 -6.49 7.66 -10.59
C LYS A 54 -4.99 7.35 -10.77
N ASN A 55 -4.14 8.10 -10.09
CA ASN A 55 -2.68 7.87 -10.13
C ASN A 55 -2.30 6.51 -9.54
N VAL A 56 -2.93 6.14 -8.42
CA VAL A 56 -2.72 4.83 -7.78
C VAL A 56 -3.18 3.69 -8.69
N LEU A 57 -4.37 3.78 -9.29
CA LEU A 57 -4.86 2.75 -10.23
C LEU A 57 -3.94 2.59 -11.44
N THR A 58 -3.45 3.69 -12.01
CA THR A 58 -2.50 3.67 -13.13
C THR A 58 -1.19 3.00 -12.73
N PHE A 59 -0.66 3.33 -11.55
CA PHE A 59 0.56 2.73 -11.02
C PHE A 59 0.43 1.22 -10.81
N VAL A 60 -0.69 0.77 -10.24
CA VAL A 60 -1.01 -0.66 -10.05
C VAL A 60 -1.08 -1.38 -11.40
N ASN A 61 -1.71 -0.79 -12.42
CA ASN A 61 -1.79 -1.36 -13.76
C ASN A 61 -0.39 -1.60 -14.36
N ILE A 62 0.50 -0.59 -14.28
CA ILE A 62 1.89 -0.69 -14.77
C ILE A 62 2.64 -1.85 -14.07
N ILE A 63 2.49 -1.98 -12.75
CA ILE A 63 3.09 -3.08 -11.98
C ILE A 63 2.58 -4.44 -12.47
N ILE A 64 1.27 -4.58 -12.68
CA ILE A 64 0.67 -5.84 -13.15
C ILE A 64 1.22 -6.21 -14.51
N VAL A 65 1.29 -5.27 -15.47
CA VAL A 65 1.87 -5.50 -16.79
C VAL A 65 3.30 -6.01 -16.67
N PHE A 66 4.11 -5.38 -15.81
CA PHE A 66 5.50 -5.77 -15.58
C PHE A 66 5.62 -7.17 -14.99
N VAL A 67 4.83 -7.48 -13.95
CA VAL A 67 4.82 -8.80 -13.30
C VAL A 67 4.39 -9.89 -14.28
N VAL A 68 3.30 -9.68 -15.04
CA VAL A 68 2.81 -10.62 -16.05
C VAL A 68 3.86 -10.85 -17.13
N CYS A 69 4.53 -9.80 -17.61
CA CYS A 69 5.62 -9.93 -18.58
C CYS A 69 6.79 -10.76 -18.04
N PHE A 70 7.22 -10.50 -16.79
CA PHE A 70 8.27 -11.27 -16.13
C PHE A 70 7.89 -12.75 -15.97
N LEU A 71 6.65 -13.00 -15.55
CA LEU A 71 6.12 -14.33 -15.31
C LEU A 71 6.06 -15.14 -16.61
N ILE A 72 5.53 -14.57 -17.69
CA ILE A 72 5.48 -15.24 -19.01
C ILE A 72 6.89 -15.53 -19.54
N ASN A 73 7.83 -14.60 -19.37
CA ASN A 73 9.24 -14.81 -19.76
C ASN A 73 9.89 -15.96 -18.95
N TYR A 74 9.66 -15.98 -17.63
CA TYR A 74 10.15 -17.05 -16.75
C TYR A 74 9.58 -18.41 -17.15
N THR A 75 8.27 -18.51 -17.34
CA THR A 75 7.58 -19.75 -17.68
C THR A 75 8.00 -20.26 -19.06
N THR A 76 8.19 -19.36 -20.04
CA THR A 76 8.71 -19.70 -21.36
C THR A 76 10.16 -20.20 -21.28
N LYS A 77 11.00 -19.58 -20.45
CA LYS A 77 12.37 -20.04 -20.19
C LYS A 77 12.38 -21.44 -19.55
N PHE A 78 11.52 -21.67 -18.56
CA PHE A 78 11.41 -22.94 -17.85
C PHE A 78 10.97 -24.08 -18.79
N MET A 79 9.98 -23.83 -19.65
CA MET A 79 9.54 -24.82 -20.64
C MET A 79 10.62 -25.13 -21.67
N PHE A 80 11.34 -24.10 -22.13
CA PHE A 80 12.50 -24.29 -22.99
C PHE A 80 13.59 -25.13 -22.30
N GLU A 81 13.79 -24.93 -21.00
CA GLU A 81 14.79 -25.67 -20.21
C GLU A 81 14.49 -27.16 -20.14
N LYS A 82 13.24 -27.52 -19.81
CA LYS A 82 12.79 -28.92 -19.73
C LYS A 82 12.91 -29.66 -21.06
N ARG A 83 12.71 -28.96 -22.18
CA ARG A 83 12.69 -29.55 -23.54
C ARG A 83 13.99 -29.39 -24.31
N SER A 84 14.95 -28.65 -23.76
CA SER A 84 16.26 -28.39 -24.37
C SER A 84 16.95 -29.67 -24.86
N LYS A 85 16.89 -30.76 -24.08
CA LYS A 85 17.49 -32.05 -24.43
C LYS A 85 16.81 -32.73 -25.61
N GLU A 86 15.48 -32.71 -25.68
CA GLU A 86 14.71 -33.21 -26.83
C GLU A 86 15.11 -32.46 -28.10
N LEU A 87 15.14 -31.12 -28.02
CA LEU A 87 15.53 -30.27 -29.14
C LEU A 87 17.01 -30.45 -29.53
N GLY A 88 17.89 -30.71 -28.56
CA GLY A 88 19.29 -31.05 -28.80
C GLY A 88 19.45 -32.34 -29.59
N THR A 89 18.64 -33.36 -29.31
CA THR A 89 18.64 -34.61 -30.11
C THR A 89 18.15 -34.38 -31.53
N TYR A 90 17.16 -33.51 -31.75
CA TYR A 90 16.72 -33.11 -33.09
C TYR A 90 17.85 -32.42 -33.89
N MET A 91 18.67 -31.61 -33.22
CA MET A 91 19.84 -30.98 -33.86
C MET A 91 20.90 -32.02 -34.25
N LEU A 92 21.11 -33.06 -33.43
CA LEU A 92 22.05 -34.16 -33.75
C LEU A 92 21.58 -34.98 -34.96
N LEU A 93 20.26 -35.12 -35.14
CA LEU A 93 19.66 -35.79 -36.29
C LEU A 93 19.65 -34.92 -37.56
N GLY A 94 20.27 -33.73 -37.54
CA GLY A 94 20.44 -32.86 -38.70
C GLY A 94 19.38 -31.77 -38.88
N ILE A 95 18.44 -31.61 -37.94
CA ILE A 95 17.43 -30.54 -38.02
C ILE A 95 18.11 -29.18 -37.79
N LYS A 96 17.85 -28.24 -38.70
CA LYS A 96 18.44 -26.89 -38.64
C LYS A 96 17.92 -26.11 -37.43
N LYS A 97 18.77 -25.31 -36.78
CA LYS A 97 18.41 -24.44 -35.65
C LYS A 97 17.18 -23.55 -35.92
N LYS A 98 17.05 -23.05 -37.15
CA LYS A 98 15.92 -22.21 -37.57
C LYS A 98 14.58 -22.96 -37.52
N GLU A 99 14.57 -24.25 -37.84
CA GLU A 99 13.36 -25.07 -37.84
C GLU A 99 12.92 -25.41 -36.41
N ILE A 100 13.87 -25.66 -35.51
CA ILE A 100 13.60 -25.82 -34.07
C ILE A 100 13.05 -24.53 -33.46
N ALA A 101 13.66 -23.39 -33.78
CA ALA A 101 13.15 -22.10 -33.34
C ALA A 101 11.71 -21.85 -33.84
N ARG A 102 11.43 -22.16 -35.10
CA ARG A 102 10.08 -22.04 -35.67
C ARG A 102 9.08 -22.99 -35.00
N LEU A 103 9.47 -24.23 -34.73
CA LEU A 103 8.63 -25.21 -34.03
C LEU A 103 8.25 -24.71 -32.62
N LEU A 104 9.22 -24.21 -31.86
CA LEU A 104 8.99 -23.65 -30.54
C LEU A 104 8.09 -22.42 -30.55
N VAL A 105 8.28 -21.51 -31.51
CA VAL A 105 7.43 -20.32 -31.64
C VAL A 105 5.98 -20.72 -31.93
N ILE A 106 5.75 -21.63 -32.88
CA ILE A 106 4.40 -22.12 -33.21
C ILE A 106 3.74 -22.77 -31.98
N GLU A 107 4.50 -23.55 -31.20
CA GLU A 107 3.98 -24.21 -30.01
C GLU A 107 3.61 -23.22 -28.90
N ASN A 108 4.44 -22.20 -28.64
CA ASN A 108 4.11 -21.15 -27.67
C ASN A 108 2.91 -20.31 -28.13
N ILE A 109 2.79 -20.01 -29.43
CA ILE A 109 1.64 -19.28 -29.97
C ILE A 109 0.34 -20.08 -29.79
N LEU A 110 0.35 -21.38 -30.12
CA LEU A 110 -0.81 -22.25 -29.95
C LEU A 110 -1.25 -22.33 -28.49
N LEU A 111 -0.31 -22.55 -27.57
CA LEU A 111 -0.59 -22.59 -26.14
C LEU A 111 -1.07 -21.23 -25.61
N GLY A 112 -0.48 -20.15 -26.10
CA GLY A 112 -0.88 -18.79 -25.76
C GLY A 112 -2.29 -18.45 -26.19
N MET A 113 -2.70 -18.84 -27.40
CA MET A 113 -4.08 -18.67 -27.87
C MET A 113 -5.07 -19.44 -27.01
N VAL A 114 -4.77 -20.69 -26.67
CA VAL A 114 -5.63 -21.50 -25.79
C VAL A 114 -5.74 -20.85 -24.40
N ALA A 115 -4.63 -20.43 -23.81
CA ALA A 115 -4.63 -19.75 -22.51
C ALA A 115 -5.37 -18.41 -22.55
N PHE A 116 -5.27 -17.65 -23.65
CA PHE A 116 -5.98 -16.39 -23.84
C PHE A 116 -7.50 -16.60 -23.85
N VAL A 117 -7.99 -17.60 -24.58
CA VAL A 117 -9.42 -17.93 -24.61
C VAL A 117 -9.93 -18.30 -23.21
N PHE A 118 -9.17 -19.08 -22.44
CA PHE A 118 -9.54 -19.42 -21.07
C PHE A 118 -9.39 -18.26 -20.07
N SER A 119 -8.54 -17.26 -20.37
CA SER A 119 -8.34 -16.12 -19.47
C SER A 119 -9.52 -15.16 -19.44
N ILE A 120 -10.34 -15.12 -20.50
CA ILE A 120 -11.52 -14.23 -20.57
C ILE A 120 -12.57 -14.61 -19.51
N PRO A 121 -13.13 -15.85 -19.50
CA PRO A 121 -14.13 -16.21 -18.50
C PRO A 121 -13.55 -16.20 -17.07
N LEU A 122 -12.30 -16.62 -16.91
CA LEU A 122 -11.64 -16.62 -15.60
C LEU A 122 -11.36 -15.19 -15.11
N GLY A 123 -11.03 -14.26 -16.02
CA GLY A 123 -10.76 -12.86 -15.69
C GLY A 123 -12.02 -12.10 -15.32
N PHE A 124 -13.15 -12.43 -15.95
CA PHE A 124 -14.46 -11.92 -15.53
C PHE A 124 -14.83 -12.42 -14.12
N LEU A 125 -14.58 -13.68 -13.80
CA LEU A 125 -14.81 -14.18 -12.44
C LEU A 125 -13.92 -13.44 -11.42
N PHE A 126 -12.65 -13.22 -11.75
CA PHE A 126 -11.76 -12.46 -10.89
C PHE A 126 -12.12 -10.98 -10.77
N SER A 127 -12.69 -10.34 -11.79
CA SER A 127 -13.14 -8.94 -11.65
C SER A 127 -14.21 -8.81 -10.59
N GLN A 128 -15.14 -9.76 -10.51
CA GLN A 128 -16.20 -9.71 -9.50
C GLN A 128 -15.66 -9.97 -8.10
N PHE A 129 -14.67 -10.84 -7.98
CA PHE A 129 -13.97 -11.03 -6.71
C PHE A 129 -13.24 -9.76 -6.26
N VAL A 130 -12.55 -9.06 -7.17
CA VAL A 130 -11.87 -7.79 -6.85
C VAL A 130 -12.88 -6.69 -6.51
N SER A 131 -14.01 -6.63 -7.22
CA SER A 131 -15.11 -5.70 -6.92
C SER A 131 -15.62 -5.84 -5.48
N LEU A 132 -15.90 -7.09 -5.05
CA LEU A 132 -16.35 -7.36 -3.67
C LEU A 132 -15.33 -6.89 -2.62
N ILE A 133 -14.04 -6.98 -2.91
CA ILE A 133 -12.99 -6.46 -2.02
C ILE A 133 -13.06 -4.93 -1.97
N ILE A 134 -13.22 -4.26 -3.11
CA ILE A 134 -13.29 -2.80 -3.19
C ILE A 134 -14.51 -2.28 -2.41
N VAL A 135 -15.69 -2.84 -2.66
CA VAL A 135 -16.94 -2.50 -1.95
C VAL A 135 -16.75 -2.63 -0.43
N LYS A 136 -16.19 -3.75 0.02
CA LYS A 136 -15.96 -3.98 1.46
C LYS A 136 -14.90 -3.06 2.07
N VAL A 137 -13.90 -2.64 1.29
CA VAL A 137 -12.85 -1.73 1.77
C VAL A 137 -13.30 -0.28 1.78
N LEU A 138 -14.13 0.12 0.80
CA LEU A 138 -14.63 1.48 0.67
C LEU A 138 -15.95 1.73 1.41
N GLY A 139 -16.62 0.69 1.92
CA GLY A 139 -17.87 0.82 2.65
C GLY A 139 -19.06 1.22 1.78
N ILE A 140 -18.96 1.04 0.46
CA ILE A 140 -20.03 1.39 -0.48
C ILE A 140 -21.18 0.37 -0.29
N PRO A 141 -22.43 0.81 -0.09
CA PRO A 141 -23.56 -0.09 0.20
C PRO A 141 -24.00 -0.92 -1.03
N GLU A 142 -23.69 -0.46 -2.25
CA GLU A 142 -24.06 -1.16 -3.49
C GLU A 142 -22.95 -2.04 -4.07
N VAL A 143 -23.35 -3.21 -4.57
CA VAL A 143 -22.46 -4.13 -5.28
C VAL A 143 -22.16 -3.61 -6.68
N ILE A 144 -20.93 -3.14 -6.88
CA ILE A 144 -20.39 -2.73 -8.19
C ILE A 144 -20.37 -3.93 -9.13
N PHE A 145 -21.39 -4.06 -9.99
CA PHE A 145 -21.45 -5.11 -11.01
C PHE A 145 -20.63 -4.69 -12.22
N ILE A 146 -19.38 -5.16 -12.28
CA ILE A 146 -18.50 -4.83 -13.40
C ILE A 146 -19.00 -5.53 -14.66
N SER A 147 -19.41 -4.72 -15.65
CA SER A 147 -19.83 -5.21 -16.96
C SER A 147 -18.63 -5.57 -17.85
N LEU A 148 -18.84 -6.51 -18.78
CA LEU A 148 -17.81 -6.86 -19.78
C LEU A 148 -17.72 -5.76 -20.82
N ASN A 149 -16.71 -4.89 -20.68
CA ASN A 149 -16.42 -3.86 -21.66
C ASN A 149 -15.53 -4.40 -22.81
N PHE A 150 -15.97 -4.19 -24.06
CA PHE A 150 -15.20 -4.54 -25.26
C PHE A 150 -13.86 -3.80 -25.36
N ILE A 151 -13.76 -2.59 -24.80
CA ILE A 151 -12.51 -1.81 -24.76
C ILE A 151 -11.45 -2.55 -23.93
N SER A 152 -11.83 -3.07 -22.75
CA SER A 152 -10.92 -3.80 -21.86
C SER A 152 -10.43 -5.12 -22.49
N ILE A 153 -11.30 -5.81 -23.24
CA ILE A 153 -10.90 -6.99 -24.02
C ILE A 153 -9.94 -6.60 -25.14
N GLY A 154 -10.20 -5.50 -25.87
CA GLY A 154 -9.30 -4.97 -26.89
C GLY A 154 -7.92 -4.61 -26.33
N LEU A 155 -7.88 -3.99 -25.15
CA LEU A 155 -6.66 -3.68 -24.42
C LEU A 155 -5.89 -4.95 -24.03
N LEU A 156 -6.60 -6.00 -23.58
CA LEU A 156 -6.02 -7.30 -23.27
C LEU A 156 -5.38 -7.95 -24.51
N VAL A 157 -6.02 -7.88 -25.67
CA VAL A 157 -5.45 -8.37 -26.95
C VAL A 157 -4.15 -7.63 -27.26
N LEU A 158 -4.14 -6.31 -27.11
CA LEU A 158 -2.94 -5.49 -27.34
C LEU A 158 -1.80 -5.90 -26.40
N TYR A 159 -2.09 -6.07 -25.10
CA TYR A 159 -1.10 -6.52 -24.11
C TYR A 159 -0.60 -7.94 -24.40
N PHE A 160 -1.50 -8.85 -24.76
CA PHE A 160 -1.14 -10.20 -25.15
C PHE A 160 -0.15 -10.19 -26.32
N LEU A 161 -0.44 -9.43 -27.37
CA LEU A 161 0.44 -9.30 -28.53
C LEU A 161 1.79 -8.69 -28.17
N ALA A 162 1.81 -7.57 -27.44
CA ALA A 162 3.04 -6.89 -27.05
C ALA A 162 3.96 -7.78 -26.21
N ILE A 163 3.40 -8.46 -25.18
CA ILE A 163 4.16 -9.34 -24.30
C ILE A 163 4.65 -10.58 -25.06
N TYR A 164 3.82 -11.22 -25.88
CA TYR A 164 4.25 -12.39 -26.64
C TYR A 164 5.32 -12.05 -27.67
N ILE A 165 5.22 -10.91 -28.36
CA ILE A 165 6.29 -10.46 -29.29
C ILE A 165 7.61 -10.33 -28.53
N LEU A 166 7.61 -9.66 -27.36
CA LEU A 166 8.81 -9.46 -26.55
C LEU A 166 9.41 -10.80 -26.07
N VAL A 167 8.58 -11.70 -25.55
CA VAL A 167 9.01 -12.99 -25.01
C VAL A 167 9.52 -13.92 -26.12
N LEU A 168 8.81 -14.01 -27.26
CA LEU A 168 9.24 -14.82 -28.40
C LEU A 168 10.51 -14.26 -29.03
N PHE A 169 10.67 -12.94 -29.11
CA PHE A 169 11.90 -12.32 -29.56
C PHE A 169 13.09 -12.69 -28.66
N ASN A 170 12.91 -12.63 -27.33
CA ASN A 170 13.91 -13.07 -26.36
C ASN A 170 14.26 -14.56 -26.52
N LEU A 171 13.26 -15.41 -26.73
CA LEU A 171 13.45 -16.85 -26.98
C LEU A 171 14.28 -17.09 -28.25
N LEU A 172 13.94 -16.42 -29.35
CA LEU A 172 14.67 -16.52 -30.62
C LEU A 172 16.12 -16.05 -30.48
N ARG A 173 16.35 -14.93 -29.79
CA ARG A 173 17.69 -14.41 -29.51
C ARG A 173 18.52 -15.40 -28.70
N LYS A 174 17.91 -16.09 -27.73
CA LYS A 174 18.56 -17.10 -26.89
C LYS A 174 18.94 -18.34 -27.72
N ILE A 175 18.01 -18.86 -28.52
CA ILE A 175 18.24 -20.03 -29.39
C ILE A 175 19.37 -19.76 -30.40
N LYS A 176 19.41 -18.56 -31.00
CA LYS A 176 20.47 -18.18 -31.96
C LYS A 176 21.88 -18.29 -31.36
N LYS A 177 22.02 -17.99 -30.07
CA LYS A 177 23.31 -18.01 -29.35
C LYS A 177 23.69 -19.40 -28.81
N MET A 178 22.78 -20.38 -28.82
CA MET A 178 23.03 -21.70 -28.25
C MET A 178 23.69 -22.68 -29.23
N THR A 179 24.65 -23.44 -28.74
CA THR A 179 25.29 -24.56 -29.44
C THR A 179 24.55 -25.87 -29.18
N VAL A 180 24.75 -26.89 -30.02
CA VAL A 180 24.15 -28.24 -29.81
C VAL A 180 24.51 -28.79 -28.44
N HIS A 181 25.77 -28.60 -28.02
CA HIS A 181 26.24 -28.94 -26.68
C HIS A 181 25.44 -28.22 -25.59
N ASN A 182 25.20 -26.91 -25.73
CA ASN A 182 24.41 -26.15 -24.76
C ASN A 182 22.96 -26.62 -24.68
N PHE A 183 22.37 -27.14 -25.77
CA PHE A 183 21.03 -27.73 -25.75
C PHE A 183 20.99 -29.07 -24.99
N LEU A 184 21.96 -29.96 -25.26
CA LEU A 184 22.00 -31.31 -24.68
C LEU A 184 22.29 -31.33 -23.18
N TYR A 185 23.06 -30.35 -22.71
CA TYR A 185 23.47 -30.24 -21.31
C TYR A 185 22.82 -29.07 -20.59
N PHE A 186 21.81 -28.43 -21.17
CA PHE A 186 21.17 -27.26 -20.57
C PHE A 186 20.57 -27.57 -19.19
N ASP A 187 20.04 -28.79 -19.01
CA ASP A 187 19.49 -29.31 -17.76
C ASP A 187 20.56 -29.75 -16.73
N LYS A 188 21.81 -29.95 -17.19
CA LYS A 188 22.93 -30.53 -16.42
C LYS A 188 24.10 -29.58 -16.21
N GLN A 189 24.07 -28.39 -16.79
CA GLN A 189 25.11 -27.39 -16.58
C GLN A 189 25.04 -26.92 -15.13
N ASN A 190 26.01 -27.35 -14.31
CA ASN A 190 26.29 -26.71 -13.04
C ASN A 190 26.64 -25.24 -13.33
N GLU A 191 25.83 -24.31 -12.83
CA GLU A 191 26.13 -22.89 -13.00
C GLU A 191 27.52 -22.62 -12.40
N LYS A 192 28.37 -21.97 -13.20
CA LYS A 192 29.75 -21.66 -12.81
C LYS A 192 29.73 -20.85 -11.52
N LYS A 193 30.76 -21.02 -10.68
CA LYS A 193 30.96 -20.16 -9.51
C LYS A 193 30.85 -18.68 -9.93
N MET A 194 29.84 -17.99 -9.42
CA MET A 194 29.65 -16.55 -9.65
C MET A 194 30.88 -15.75 -9.22
N PHE A 195 31.60 -16.23 -8.19
CA PHE A 195 32.86 -15.64 -7.73
C PHE A 195 33.97 -16.71 -7.59
N HIS A 196 35.07 -16.53 -8.31
CA HIS A 196 36.24 -17.42 -8.22
C HIS A 196 37.11 -17.17 -6.97
N SER A 197 37.06 -15.97 -6.38
CA SER A 197 37.91 -15.57 -5.25
C SER A 197 37.10 -15.40 -3.96
N ASN A 198 37.51 -16.11 -2.90
CA ASN A 198 36.91 -16.03 -1.57
C ASN A 198 37.03 -14.61 -0.98
N LYS A 199 38.09 -13.86 -1.29
CA LYS A 199 38.28 -12.47 -0.82
C LYS A 199 37.26 -11.53 -1.45
N LYS A 200 37.10 -11.59 -2.79
CA LYS A 200 36.13 -10.74 -3.52
C LYS A 200 34.70 -10.98 -3.06
N ARG A 201 34.33 -12.26 -2.84
CA ARG A 201 33.01 -12.62 -2.30
C ARG A 201 32.77 -12.00 -0.93
N ASN A 202 33.71 -12.14 0.01
CA ASN A 202 33.55 -11.59 1.36
C ASN A 202 33.43 -10.06 1.33
N ILE A 203 34.19 -9.38 0.46
CA ILE A 203 34.07 -7.93 0.26
C ILE A 203 32.67 -7.56 -0.25
N ILE A 204 32.14 -8.26 -1.25
CA ILE A 204 30.81 -7.98 -1.81
C ILE A 204 29.71 -8.19 -0.77
N PHE A 205 29.79 -9.23 0.06
CA PHE A 205 28.81 -9.46 1.12
C PHE A 205 28.82 -8.34 2.16
N ILE A 206 30.00 -7.97 2.65
CA ILE A 206 30.15 -6.89 3.63
C ILE A 206 29.68 -5.56 3.01
N ALA A 207 30.07 -5.27 1.77
CA ALA A 207 29.59 -4.09 1.05
C ALA A 207 28.06 -4.08 0.90
N SER A 208 27.45 -5.23 0.59
CA SER A 208 25.99 -5.34 0.46
C SER A 208 25.28 -5.07 1.79
N ILE A 209 25.83 -5.57 2.92
CA ILE A 209 25.29 -5.28 4.26
C ILE A 209 25.44 -3.79 4.57
N ILE A 210 26.61 -3.20 4.33
CA ILE A 210 26.85 -1.78 4.57
C ILE A 210 25.88 -0.93 3.75
N ILE A 211 25.70 -1.23 2.47
CA ILE A 211 24.72 -0.54 1.61
C ILE A 211 23.30 -0.66 2.19
N GLY A 212 22.92 -1.85 2.69
CA GLY A 212 21.62 -2.06 3.32
C GLY A 212 21.44 -1.23 4.60
N VAL A 213 22.45 -1.20 5.46
CA VAL A 213 22.44 -0.38 6.70
C VAL A 213 22.40 1.10 6.37
N VAL A 214 23.21 1.57 5.42
CA VAL A 214 23.20 2.96 4.95
C VAL A 214 21.84 3.33 4.38
N ALA A 215 21.21 2.46 3.60
CA ALA A 215 19.87 2.69 3.08
C ALA A 215 18.82 2.83 4.18
N LEU A 216 18.88 2.00 5.23
CA LEU A 216 17.98 2.10 6.39
C LEU A 216 18.25 3.37 7.22
N LEU A 217 19.51 3.78 7.37
CA LEU A 217 19.86 5.02 8.07
C LEU A 217 19.42 6.26 7.29
N LEU A 218 19.57 6.25 5.96
CA LEU A 218 19.06 7.30 5.07
C LEU A 218 17.54 7.37 5.08
N TRP A 219 16.86 6.23 5.16
CA TRP A 219 15.42 6.19 5.34
C TRP A 219 15.02 6.81 6.68
N ASN A 220 15.64 6.38 7.78
CA ASN A 220 15.35 6.87 9.12
C ASN A 220 15.65 8.37 9.29
N SER A 221 16.70 8.89 8.66
CA SER A 221 17.08 10.30 8.79
C SER A 221 16.06 11.28 8.19
N ARG A 222 15.21 10.82 7.25
CA ARG A 222 14.11 11.61 6.69
C ARG A 222 12.75 11.35 7.32
N CYS A 223 12.58 10.27 8.09
CA CYS A 223 11.37 10.00 8.86
C CYS A 223 11.27 10.82 10.15
N ASN A 224 11.56 12.13 10.09
CA ASN A 224 11.36 13.10 11.18
C ASN A 224 10.36 14.18 10.74
N MET A 225 9.52 14.66 11.65
CA MET A 225 8.45 15.64 11.37
C MET A 225 8.92 16.91 10.67
N ASP A 226 10.07 17.45 11.06
CA ASP A 226 10.61 18.69 10.47
C ASP A 226 11.06 18.52 9.01
N LYS A 227 11.40 17.29 8.64
CA LYS A 227 12.15 16.94 7.43
C LYS A 227 11.32 16.20 6.40
N PHE A 228 10.19 15.62 6.82
CA PHE A 228 9.37 14.77 5.97
C PHE A 228 8.70 15.55 4.82
N GLY A 229 8.34 16.81 5.06
CA GLY A 229 7.70 17.69 4.08
C GLY A 229 8.63 18.31 3.03
N GLU A 230 9.95 18.14 3.14
CA GLU A 230 10.89 18.70 2.17
C GLU A 230 10.83 17.97 0.82
N GLN A 231 10.87 18.71 -0.29
CA GLN A 231 10.79 18.14 -1.65
C GLN A 231 11.91 17.12 -1.93
N GLU A 232 13.07 17.28 -1.32
CA GLU A 232 14.19 16.34 -1.47
C GLU A 232 13.93 14.97 -0.83
N THR A 233 13.02 14.88 0.15
CA THR A 233 12.75 13.66 0.91
C THR A 233 12.32 12.50 0.00
N ILE A 234 11.50 12.77 -1.01
CA ILE A 234 11.06 11.76 -1.98
C ILE A 234 12.27 11.18 -2.73
N THR A 235 13.22 12.01 -3.14
CA THR A 235 14.44 11.57 -3.85
C THR A 235 15.32 10.69 -2.96
N TYR A 236 15.52 11.08 -1.69
CA TYR A 236 16.28 10.27 -0.73
C TYR A 236 15.61 8.91 -0.46
N LEU A 237 14.28 8.88 -0.30
CA LEU A 237 13.54 7.64 -0.13
C LEU A 237 13.66 6.72 -1.34
N MET A 238 13.57 7.26 -2.57
CA MET A 238 13.77 6.49 -3.80
C MET A 238 15.17 5.89 -3.88
N ILE A 239 16.20 6.67 -3.54
CA ILE A 239 17.60 6.19 -3.51
C ILE A 239 17.75 5.07 -2.48
N SER A 240 17.18 5.22 -1.29
CA SER A 240 17.20 4.20 -0.23
C SER A 240 16.56 2.89 -0.68
N VAL A 241 15.43 2.93 -1.40
CA VAL A 241 14.79 1.73 -1.97
C VAL A 241 15.70 1.04 -2.98
N ILE A 242 16.32 1.78 -3.90
CA ILE A 242 17.24 1.21 -4.90
C ILE A 242 18.44 0.55 -4.20
N MET A 243 19.01 1.20 -3.19
CA MET A 243 20.10 0.64 -2.40
C MET A 243 19.69 -0.63 -1.65
N LEU A 244 18.48 -0.68 -1.07
CA LEU A 244 17.94 -1.88 -0.42
C LEU A 244 17.78 -3.04 -1.42
N ILE A 245 17.29 -2.78 -2.62
CA ILE A 245 17.18 -3.81 -3.67
C ILE A 245 18.56 -4.39 -3.98
N ILE A 246 19.56 -3.53 -4.21
CA ILE A 246 20.94 -3.96 -4.49
C ILE A 246 21.50 -4.78 -3.31
N SER A 247 21.24 -4.35 -2.08
CA SER A 247 21.66 -5.05 -0.86
C SER A 247 21.08 -6.47 -0.78
N VAL A 248 19.76 -6.62 -0.97
CA VAL A 248 19.07 -7.93 -0.89
C VAL A 248 19.61 -8.90 -1.94
N TYR A 249 19.81 -8.45 -3.19
CA TYR A 249 20.39 -9.29 -4.23
C TYR A 249 21.88 -9.60 -3.98
N GLY A 250 22.65 -8.65 -3.45
CA GLY A 250 24.05 -8.85 -3.09
C GLY A 250 24.23 -9.87 -1.95
N VAL A 251 23.39 -9.78 -0.92
CA VAL A 251 23.35 -10.72 0.21
C VAL A 251 22.92 -12.11 -0.26
N SER A 252 21.82 -12.24 -1.01
CA SER A 252 21.34 -13.53 -1.51
C SER A 252 22.33 -14.22 -2.46
N ALA A 253 23.08 -13.45 -3.25
CA ALA A 253 24.14 -13.96 -4.12
C ALA A 253 25.36 -14.51 -3.36
N THR A 254 25.67 -13.99 -2.16
CA THR A 254 26.90 -14.31 -1.44
C THR A 254 26.70 -15.12 -0.16
N CYS A 255 25.47 -15.16 0.37
CA CYS A 255 25.10 -15.84 1.62
C CYS A 255 25.44 -17.33 1.61
N ALA A 256 25.04 -18.07 0.57
CA ALA A 256 25.29 -19.51 0.46
C ALA A 256 26.78 -19.88 0.55
N ASP A 257 27.62 -19.05 -0.07
CA ASP A 257 29.06 -19.28 -0.11
C ASP A 257 29.76 -18.94 1.21
N ILE A 258 29.26 -17.92 1.93
CA ILE A 258 29.77 -17.55 3.26
C ILE A 258 29.35 -18.59 4.29
N LEU A 259 28.09 -19.02 4.27
CA LEU A 259 27.58 -20.08 5.14
C LEU A 259 28.40 -21.36 4.98
N LEU A 260 28.68 -21.78 3.73
CA LEU A 260 29.57 -22.92 3.46
C LEU A 260 31.00 -22.67 3.98
N SER A 261 31.54 -21.46 3.84
CA SER A 261 32.89 -21.16 4.31
C SER A 261 33.01 -21.19 5.82
N ILE A 262 31.96 -20.79 6.55
CA ILE A 262 31.88 -20.84 8.02
C ILE A 262 31.77 -22.29 8.48
N ILE A 263 30.84 -23.06 7.91
CA ILE A 263 30.61 -24.47 8.28
C ILE A 263 31.87 -25.32 8.02
N LEU A 264 32.54 -25.11 6.89
CA LEU A 264 33.76 -25.86 6.53
C LEU A 264 35.03 -25.36 7.21
N ARG A 265 34.98 -24.27 7.99
CA ARG A 265 36.13 -23.73 8.74
C ARG A 265 36.48 -24.60 9.95
N SER A 266 35.49 -25.18 10.61
CA SER A 266 35.70 -26.06 11.77
C SER A 266 35.99 -27.49 11.32
N LYS A 267 37.19 -28.00 11.61
CA LYS A 267 37.56 -29.39 11.32
C LYS A 267 36.65 -30.40 12.04
N LYS A 268 36.16 -30.06 13.25
CA LYS A 268 35.25 -30.91 14.04
C LYS A 268 33.91 -31.10 13.33
N ILE A 269 33.30 -30.02 12.83
CA ILE A 269 32.00 -30.08 12.15
C ILE A 269 32.14 -30.67 10.74
N LYS A 270 33.24 -30.33 10.06
CA LYS A 270 33.51 -30.72 8.67
C LYS A 270 33.59 -32.24 8.48
N TYR A 271 34.28 -32.96 9.36
CA TYR A 271 34.51 -34.40 9.23
C TYR A 271 33.61 -35.25 10.13
N HIS A 272 32.62 -34.64 10.76
CA HIS A 272 31.62 -35.37 11.53
C HIS A 272 30.50 -35.85 10.60
N ASN A 273 30.35 -37.17 10.48
CA ASN A 273 29.33 -37.83 9.65
C ASN A 273 29.32 -37.30 8.20
N ASP A 274 28.14 -37.16 7.62
CA ASP A 274 27.93 -36.71 6.23
C ASP A 274 27.90 -35.19 6.08
N ASN A 275 28.28 -34.43 7.11
CA ASN A 275 28.20 -32.96 7.10
C ASN A 275 28.94 -32.33 5.92
N LEU A 276 30.08 -32.90 5.49
CA LEU A 276 30.81 -32.43 4.32
C LEU A 276 30.00 -32.58 3.02
N PHE A 277 29.29 -33.70 2.88
CA PHE A 277 28.45 -33.98 1.72
C PHE A 277 27.21 -33.10 1.72
N VAL A 278 26.51 -33.01 2.86
CA VAL A 278 25.32 -32.16 3.04
C VAL A 278 25.66 -30.69 2.82
N ALA A 279 26.74 -30.18 3.42
CA ALA A 279 27.13 -28.77 3.26
C ALA A 279 27.50 -28.43 1.80
N ARG A 280 28.23 -29.32 1.10
CA ARG A 280 28.60 -29.09 -0.30
C ARG A 280 27.42 -29.20 -1.25
N THR A 281 26.51 -30.17 -1.04
CA THR A 281 25.30 -30.32 -1.86
C THR A 281 24.35 -29.14 -1.64
N PHE A 282 24.12 -28.75 -0.39
CA PHE A 282 23.33 -27.57 -0.04
C PHE A 282 23.88 -26.31 -0.69
N ALA A 283 25.18 -26.02 -0.52
CA ALA A 283 25.75 -24.80 -1.07
C ALA A 283 25.82 -24.79 -2.61
N SER A 284 26.01 -25.95 -3.24
CA SER A 284 25.94 -26.06 -4.70
C SER A 284 24.53 -25.72 -5.20
N LYS A 285 23.50 -26.15 -4.48
CA LYS A 285 22.10 -25.86 -4.82
C LYS A 285 21.68 -24.43 -4.44
N ALA A 286 22.14 -23.93 -3.30
CA ALA A 286 21.86 -22.57 -2.85
C ALA A 286 22.56 -21.52 -3.73
N ARG A 287 23.78 -21.81 -4.24
CA ARG A 287 24.49 -20.92 -5.18
C ARG A 287 23.78 -20.84 -6.54
N THR A 288 23.19 -21.92 -7.00
CA THR A 288 22.41 -21.95 -8.25
C THR A 288 21.02 -21.33 -8.07
N MET A 289 20.47 -21.38 -6.85
CA MET A 289 19.21 -20.73 -6.47
C MET A 289 19.38 -19.33 -5.87
N SER A 290 20.57 -18.74 -5.90
CA SER A 290 20.83 -17.43 -5.28
C SER A 290 19.93 -16.32 -5.84
N PHE A 291 19.73 -16.28 -7.17
CA PHE A 291 18.82 -15.31 -7.78
C PHE A 291 17.37 -15.55 -7.36
N THR A 292 16.93 -16.81 -7.30
CA THR A 292 15.57 -17.16 -6.86
C THR A 292 15.33 -16.83 -5.38
N PHE A 293 16.33 -17.00 -4.52
CA PHE A 293 16.26 -16.57 -3.12
C PHE A 293 16.19 -15.04 -3.02
N GLY A 294 16.97 -14.30 -3.81
CA GLY A 294 16.89 -12.85 -3.88
C GLY A 294 15.51 -12.35 -4.31
N THR A 295 14.93 -12.94 -5.35
CA THR A 295 13.56 -12.60 -5.79
C THR A 295 12.52 -12.96 -4.72
N LEU A 296 12.64 -14.11 -4.06
CA LEU A 296 11.70 -14.52 -3.01
C LEU A 296 11.76 -13.58 -1.81
N SER A 297 12.97 -13.24 -1.34
CA SER A 297 13.15 -12.27 -0.26
C SER A 297 12.61 -10.89 -0.63
N MET A 298 12.80 -10.45 -1.88
CA MET A 298 12.25 -9.17 -2.35
C MET A 298 10.72 -9.18 -2.38
N LEU A 299 10.10 -10.28 -2.80
CA LEU A 299 8.63 -10.42 -2.80
C LEU A 299 8.06 -10.40 -1.38
N ILE A 300 8.70 -11.11 -0.44
CA ILE A 300 8.29 -11.10 0.97
C ILE A 300 8.43 -9.69 1.55
N LEU A 301 9.56 -9.01 1.31
CA LEU A 301 9.79 -7.65 1.76
C LEU A 301 8.72 -6.70 1.20
N LEU A 302 8.45 -6.75 -0.10
CA LEU A 302 7.45 -5.91 -0.75
C LEU A 302 6.06 -6.17 -0.18
N SER A 303 5.68 -7.44 0.03
CA SER A 303 4.39 -7.79 0.64
C SER A 303 4.24 -7.21 2.04
N LEU A 304 5.28 -7.31 2.88
CA LEU A 304 5.26 -6.76 4.23
C LEU A 304 5.19 -5.22 4.22
N LEU A 305 5.93 -4.57 3.32
CA LEU A 305 5.87 -3.12 3.15
C LEU A 305 4.47 -2.65 2.74
N CYS A 306 3.86 -3.30 1.73
CA CYS A 306 2.51 -2.96 1.29
C CYS A 306 1.46 -3.16 2.39
N LEU A 307 1.57 -4.24 3.18
CA LEU A 307 0.66 -4.49 4.31
C LEU A 307 0.79 -3.44 5.42
N ASN A 308 2.02 -3.08 5.79
CA ASN A 308 2.25 -2.04 6.80
C ASN A 308 1.79 -0.68 6.30
N PHE A 309 2.09 -0.33 5.04
CA PHE A 309 1.63 0.91 4.44
C PHE A 309 0.12 1.00 4.41
N SER A 310 -0.58 -0.08 4.02
CA SER A 310 -2.05 -0.14 4.06
C SER A 310 -2.59 0.04 5.49
N SER A 311 -1.99 -0.60 6.50
CA SER A 311 -2.41 -0.45 7.90
C SER A 311 -2.23 0.98 8.42
N ILE A 312 -1.10 1.64 8.07
CA ILE A 312 -0.84 3.03 8.46
C ILE A 312 -1.85 3.96 7.80
N ASN A 313 -2.11 3.80 6.49
CA ASN A 313 -3.10 4.62 5.80
C ASN A 313 -4.51 4.43 6.38
N LYS A 314 -4.91 3.20 6.75
CA LYS A 314 -6.20 2.98 7.42
C LYS A 314 -6.30 3.77 8.73
N GLY A 315 -5.24 3.75 9.54
CA GLY A 315 -5.17 4.55 10.76
C GLY A 315 -5.24 6.05 10.47
N ALA A 316 -4.48 6.52 9.48
CA ALA A 316 -4.45 7.93 9.07
C ALA A 316 -5.81 8.42 8.56
N TYR A 317 -6.46 7.66 7.67
CA TYR A 317 -7.81 8.00 7.18
C TYR A 317 -8.83 8.01 8.29
N ARG A 318 -8.78 7.05 9.22
CA ARG A 318 -9.67 7.08 10.39
C ARG A 318 -9.46 8.34 11.23
N THR A 319 -8.21 8.73 11.47
CA THR A 319 -7.91 9.98 12.18
C THR A 319 -8.38 11.20 11.42
N ILE A 320 -8.20 11.25 10.09
CA ILE A 320 -8.69 12.35 9.25
C ILE A 320 -10.22 12.42 9.34
N THR A 321 -10.92 11.29 9.19
CA THR A 321 -12.39 11.23 9.31
C THR A 321 -12.84 11.71 10.70
N GLU A 322 -12.21 11.21 11.77
CA GLU A 322 -12.49 11.69 13.13
C GLU A 322 -12.22 13.20 13.26
N GLU A 323 -11.18 13.75 12.63
CA GLU A 323 -10.86 15.18 12.67
C GLU A 323 -11.79 16.06 11.82
N THR A 324 -12.34 15.56 10.71
CA THR A 324 -13.12 16.37 9.77
C THR A 324 -14.63 16.18 9.90
N ALA A 325 -15.07 15.01 10.36
CA ALA A 325 -16.47 14.63 10.50
C ALA A 325 -16.65 13.78 11.78
N PRO A 326 -16.49 14.40 12.97
CA PRO A 326 -16.65 13.69 14.24
C PRO A 326 -18.10 13.35 14.61
N TYR A 327 -19.06 13.98 13.96
CA TYR A 327 -20.50 13.80 14.13
C TYR A 327 -21.16 13.50 12.78
N ASP A 328 -22.36 12.93 12.79
CA ASP A 328 -23.13 12.62 11.58
C ASP A 328 -23.45 13.89 10.78
N VAL A 329 -23.92 14.93 11.48
CA VAL A 329 -24.10 16.27 10.90
C VAL A 329 -23.58 17.31 11.89
N ASP A 330 -22.74 18.22 11.39
CA ASP A 330 -22.20 19.36 12.10
C ASP A 330 -22.41 20.62 11.24
N VAL A 331 -23.23 21.55 11.73
CA VAL A 331 -23.51 22.83 11.08
C VAL A 331 -23.09 23.95 12.02
N PHE A 332 -22.31 24.90 11.51
CA PHE A 332 -21.88 26.07 12.28
C PHE A 332 -22.09 27.36 11.49
N ASP A 333 -22.34 28.45 12.22
CA ASP A 333 -22.40 29.81 11.67
C ASP A 333 -21.63 30.79 12.56
N TRP A 334 -21.02 31.79 11.91
CA TRP A 334 -20.30 32.90 12.51
C TRP A 334 -21.22 34.06 12.90
N LYS A 335 -22.41 34.18 12.28
CA LYS A 335 -23.33 35.30 12.50
C LYS A 335 -24.41 34.97 13.52
N GLN A 336 -24.67 35.96 14.37
CA GLN A 336 -25.72 35.92 15.38
C GLN A 336 -26.95 36.75 14.95
N PRO A 337 -28.18 36.27 15.22
CA PRO A 337 -28.52 34.88 15.55
C PRO A 337 -28.41 33.97 14.32
N PHE A 338 -28.36 32.65 14.52
CA PHE A 338 -28.70 31.69 13.47
C PHE A 338 -30.09 32.04 12.92
N ASP A 339 -30.22 32.22 11.60
CA ASP A 339 -31.47 32.69 11.00
C ASP A 339 -32.64 31.70 11.24
N ASP A 340 -32.43 30.38 11.10
CA ASP A 340 -33.36 29.32 11.54
C ASP A 340 -32.69 27.94 11.67
N LEU A 341 -32.38 27.48 12.89
CA LEU A 341 -31.84 26.12 13.10
C LEU A 341 -32.81 25.02 12.65
N ASN A 342 -34.12 25.28 12.68
CA ASN A 342 -35.11 24.26 12.34
C ASN A 342 -35.11 23.93 10.85
N GLU A 343 -34.65 24.83 9.98
CA GLU A 343 -34.52 24.57 8.54
C GLU A 343 -33.49 23.47 8.31
N TYR A 344 -32.32 23.53 8.97
CA TYR A 344 -31.30 22.50 8.87
C TYR A 344 -31.76 21.15 9.43
N ILE A 345 -32.48 21.17 10.56
CA ILE A 345 -33.05 19.96 11.16
C ILE A 345 -34.06 19.32 10.20
N GLN A 346 -34.92 20.12 9.55
CA GLN A 346 -35.89 19.61 8.57
C GLN A 346 -35.23 18.97 7.36
N VAL A 347 -34.15 19.56 6.83
CA VAL A 347 -33.41 18.97 5.71
C VAL A 347 -32.81 17.61 6.10
N VAL A 348 -32.33 17.45 7.33
CA VAL A 348 -31.81 16.15 7.81
C VAL A 348 -32.95 15.16 8.05
N ASP A 349 -34.07 15.59 8.60
CA ASP A 349 -35.26 14.76 8.85
C ASP A 349 -35.94 14.26 7.56
N GLU A 350 -35.72 14.92 6.42
CA GLU A 350 -36.21 14.46 5.11
C GLU A 350 -35.57 13.13 4.68
N ASP A 351 -34.29 12.94 4.97
CA ASP A 351 -33.50 11.80 4.50
C ASP A 351 -33.08 10.82 5.63
N TYR A 352 -33.02 11.27 6.89
CA TYR A 352 -32.49 10.49 8.02
C TYR A 352 -33.36 10.60 9.28
N THR A 353 -33.42 9.53 10.08
CA THR A 353 -34.11 9.55 11.39
C THR A 353 -33.19 10.15 12.45
N ILE A 354 -33.62 11.28 13.04
CA ILE A 354 -32.85 11.99 14.07
C ILE A 354 -33.03 11.32 15.45
N ASN A 355 -31.91 11.00 16.11
CA ASN A 355 -31.87 10.43 17.45
C ASN A 355 -31.74 11.54 18.52
N GLU A 356 -30.71 12.39 18.40
CA GLU A 356 -30.44 13.48 19.34
C GLU A 356 -29.94 14.73 18.60
N THR A 357 -30.33 15.90 19.10
CA THR A 357 -29.90 17.19 18.57
C THR A 357 -29.28 18.01 19.70
N ILE A 358 -28.05 18.48 19.50
CA ILE A 358 -27.29 19.23 20.48
C ILE A 358 -26.89 20.57 19.88
N GLU A 359 -27.37 21.64 20.52
CA GLU A 359 -26.93 23.00 20.25
C GLU A 359 -25.89 23.42 21.30
N TYR A 360 -24.79 24.00 20.84
CA TYR A 360 -23.81 24.62 21.71
C TYR A 360 -23.21 25.88 21.09
N ASN A 361 -22.68 26.74 21.95
CA ASN A 361 -22.06 27.99 21.56
C ASN A 361 -20.59 28.00 21.95
N ILE A 362 -19.76 28.59 21.10
CA ILE A 362 -18.40 28.99 21.41
C ILE A 362 -18.39 30.48 21.68
N TYR A 363 -17.69 30.86 22.74
CA TYR A 363 -17.62 32.22 23.24
C TYR A 363 -16.21 32.76 23.06
N ALA A 364 -16.10 34.04 22.70
CA ALA A 364 -14.82 34.71 22.55
C ALA A 364 -14.38 35.35 23.86
N GLU A 365 -13.30 34.83 24.46
CA GLU A 365 -12.61 35.48 25.58
C GLU A 365 -11.53 36.44 25.06
N PRO A 366 -11.68 37.76 25.27
CA PRO A 366 -10.81 38.77 24.66
C PRO A 366 -9.39 38.82 25.25
N ASN A 367 -9.11 38.19 26.39
CA ASN A 367 -7.77 38.20 27.00
C ASN A 367 -6.72 37.34 26.29
N HIS A 368 -7.12 36.45 25.36
CA HIS A 368 -6.25 35.67 24.46
C HIS A 368 -4.98 35.05 25.11
N GLN A 369 -5.10 34.65 26.38
CA GLN A 369 -3.99 34.14 27.20
C GLN A 369 -3.49 32.80 26.68
N VAL A 370 -4.40 31.96 26.17
CA VAL A 370 -4.05 30.64 25.61
C VAL A 370 -3.58 30.78 24.17
N GLN A 371 -4.30 31.59 23.37
CA GLN A 371 -4.04 31.84 21.95
C GLN A 371 -2.63 32.38 21.69
N ASN A 372 -2.05 33.15 22.61
CA ASN A 372 -0.65 33.62 22.52
C ASN A 372 0.40 32.49 22.38
N TYR A 373 0.08 31.27 22.83
CA TYR A 373 0.95 30.10 22.68
C TYR A 373 0.64 29.27 21.42
N TYR A 374 -0.47 29.58 20.76
CA TYR A 374 -0.82 29.10 19.45
C TYR A 374 -0.35 30.14 18.42
N GLU A 375 0.01 29.73 17.20
CA GLU A 375 0.41 30.71 16.18
C GLU A 375 -0.83 31.51 15.78
N VAL A 376 -0.87 32.79 16.17
CA VAL A 376 -1.97 33.71 15.85
C VAL A 376 -2.02 33.90 14.33
N GLN A 377 -2.92 33.18 13.67
CA GLN A 377 -3.08 33.29 12.21
C GLN A 377 -4.44 33.87 11.79
N PHE A 378 -5.50 33.74 12.60
CA PHE A 378 -6.87 34.05 12.15
C PHE A 378 -7.81 34.74 13.16
N TYR A 379 -7.55 34.66 14.47
CA TYR A 379 -8.42 35.21 15.53
C TYR A 379 -7.58 35.58 16.77
N ASP A 380 -7.97 36.65 17.46
CA ASP A 380 -7.28 37.26 18.61
C ASP A 380 -8.06 37.09 19.92
N THR A 381 -8.76 35.96 20.05
CA THR A 381 -9.60 35.61 21.19
C THR A 381 -9.38 34.16 21.57
N ASP A 382 -9.53 33.81 22.84
CA ASP A 382 -9.57 32.41 23.28
C ASP A 382 -10.99 31.86 23.06
N PRO A 383 -11.19 30.78 22.29
CA PRO A 383 -12.48 30.13 22.17
C PRO A 383 -12.82 29.37 23.46
N VAL A 384 -13.97 29.68 24.05
CA VAL A 384 -14.44 29.15 25.33
C VAL A 384 -15.77 28.41 25.17
N MET A 385 -15.91 27.26 25.83
CA MET A 385 -17.13 26.45 25.85
C MET A 385 -17.61 26.22 27.30
N LYS A 386 -18.92 26.12 27.48
CA LYS A 386 -19.53 25.74 28.77
C LYS A 386 -19.28 24.27 29.09
N LEU A 387 -19.05 23.98 30.37
CA LEU A 387 -18.92 22.62 30.87
C LEU A 387 -20.18 21.78 30.60
N SER A 388 -21.37 22.36 30.74
CA SER A 388 -22.62 21.64 30.47
C SER A 388 -22.74 21.18 29.02
N ASP A 389 -22.37 22.03 28.06
CA ASP A 389 -22.41 21.70 26.64
C ASP A 389 -21.35 20.67 26.27
N TYR A 390 -20.12 20.80 26.80
CA TYR A 390 -19.08 19.78 26.62
C TYR A 390 -19.52 18.41 27.15
N ASN A 391 -20.20 18.37 28.31
CA ASN A 391 -20.72 17.14 28.89
C ASN A 391 -21.86 16.52 28.08
N LYS A 392 -22.65 17.30 27.33
CA LYS A 392 -23.63 16.75 26.37
C LYS A 392 -22.91 16.03 25.23
N LEU A 393 -21.88 16.66 24.65
CA LEU A 393 -21.06 16.05 23.60
C LEU A 393 -20.36 14.77 24.06
N LEU A 394 -19.86 14.73 25.30
CA LEU A 394 -19.29 13.51 25.90
C LEU A 394 -20.32 12.38 26.04
N LYS A 395 -21.55 12.69 26.45
CA LYS A 395 -22.64 11.71 26.58
C LYS A 395 -23.05 11.14 25.23
N LEU A 396 -23.15 11.99 24.20
CA LEU A 396 -23.44 11.56 22.82
C LEU A 396 -22.46 10.47 22.38
N ARG A 397 -21.17 10.63 22.75
CA ARG A 397 -20.11 9.67 22.42
C ARG A 397 -19.95 8.53 23.44
N ASN A 398 -20.92 8.35 24.34
CA ASN A 398 -20.90 7.35 25.41
C ASN A 398 -19.64 7.39 26.30
N MET A 399 -19.21 8.60 26.68
CA MET A 399 -18.02 8.82 27.52
C MET A 399 -18.39 9.36 28.90
N ASP A 400 -17.47 9.18 29.86
CA ASP A 400 -17.63 9.72 31.21
C ASP A 400 -17.62 11.26 31.18
N THR A 401 -18.54 11.88 31.93
CA THR A 401 -18.66 13.33 32.02
C THR A 401 -17.49 13.94 32.79
N LEU A 402 -17.08 15.14 32.39
CA LEU A 402 -16.09 15.94 33.09
C LEU A 402 -16.75 16.71 34.24
N GLU A 403 -16.20 16.59 35.44
CA GLU A 403 -16.52 17.45 36.57
C GLU A 403 -15.41 18.48 36.74
N LEU A 404 -15.75 19.76 36.92
CA LEU A 404 -14.80 20.84 37.25
C LEU A 404 -15.26 21.51 38.54
N GLU A 405 -14.32 21.79 39.46
CA GLU A 405 -14.57 22.73 40.55
C GLU A 405 -14.69 24.17 40.02
N ASN A 406 -15.23 25.08 40.83
CA ASN A 406 -15.54 26.45 40.40
C ASN A 406 -14.31 27.27 40.02
N ASP A 407 -13.12 26.88 40.45
CA ASP A 407 -11.84 27.51 40.14
C ASP A 407 -11.01 26.70 39.12
N GLU A 408 -11.54 25.64 38.53
CA GLU A 408 -10.81 24.87 37.52
C GLU A 408 -11.28 25.16 36.09
N TYR A 409 -10.38 24.92 35.14
CA TYR A 409 -10.69 24.90 33.73
C TYR A 409 -9.97 23.76 33.02
N PHE A 410 -10.40 23.44 31.80
CA PHE A 410 -9.89 22.32 31.02
C PHE A 410 -9.60 22.74 29.58
N ILE A 411 -8.56 22.20 28.95
CA ILE A 411 -8.22 22.54 27.56
C ILE A 411 -8.43 21.33 26.65
N VAL A 412 -9.15 21.55 25.57
CA VAL A 412 -9.26 20.60 24.46
C VAL A 412 -8.35 21.09 23.34
N THR A 413 -7.41 20.27 22.87
CA THR A 413 -6.46 20.66 21.81
C THR A 413 -6.02 19.46 21.00
N SER A 414 -5.53 19.63 19.78
CA SER A 414 -5.01 18.50 19.02
C SER A 414 -3.78 17.87 19.70
N ARG A 415 -3.65 16.54 19.61
CA ARG A 415 -2.47 15.82 20.15
C ARG A 415 -1.14 16.34 19.61
N GLN A 416 -1.14 16.87 18.39
CA GLN A 416 0.04 17.46 17.76
C GLN A 416 0.49 18.74 18.47
N LEU A 417 -0.41 19.45 19.14
CA LEU A 417 -0.16 20.72 19.81
C LEU A 417 -0.05 20.59 21.33
N LEU A 418 -0.24 19.38 21.88
CA LEU A 418 -0.14 19.12 23.33
C LEU A 418 1.16 19.65 23.95
N TYR A 419 2.29 19.57 23.22
CA TYR A 419 3.59 20.07 23.68
C TYR A 419 3.60 21.57 24.01
N ARG A 420 2.65 22.35 23.47
CA ARG A 420 2.48 23.78 23.74
C ARG A 420 1.78 24.06 25.08
N VAL A 421 1.03 23.08 25.59
CA VAL A 421 0.23 23.19 26.83
C VAL A 421 0.88 22.43 28.00
N GLU A 422 1.32 21.18 27.79
CA GLU A 422 1.71 20.24 28.86
C GLU A 422 2.86 20.72 29.75
N ASN A 423 3.80 21.52 29.21
CA ASN A 423 4.97 22.02 29.93
C ASN A 423 4.94 23.54 30.19
N ASN A 424 3.78 24.18 30.03
CA ASN A 424 3.68 25.63 30.08
C ASN A 424 3.19 26.12 31.46
N GLU A 425 4.11 26.63 32.28
CA GLU A 425 3.81 27.19 33.61
C GLU A 425 2.82 28.36 33.56
N SER A 426 2.79 29.12 32.47
CA SER A 426 1.91 30.29 32.31
C SER A 426 0.46 29.88 32.09
N LEU A 427 0.23 28.68 31.51
CA LEU A 427 -1.10 28.13 31.32
C LEU A 427 -1.62 27.38 32.56
N LYS A 428 -0.81 27.19 33.62
CA LYS A 428 -1.35 26.59 34.84
C LYS A 428 -2.45 27.42 35.48
N ASN A 429 -2.42 28.74 35.29
CA ASN A 429 -3.45 29.64 35.78
C ASN A 429 -3.79 30.69 34.73
N ILE A 430 -5.07 30.82 34.40
CA ILE A 430 -5.57 31.87 33.51
C ILE A 430 -6.60 32.73 34.25
N GLN A 431 -6.88 33.91 33.72
CA GLN A 431 -7.93 34.79 34.25
C GLN A 431 -9.08 34.93 33.24
N ILE A 432 -10.29 34.55 33.63
CA ILE A 432 -11.52 34.71 32.84
C ILE A 432 -12.53 35.48 33.69
N SER A 433 -13.16 36.50 33.13
CA SER A 433 -14.17 37.33 33.83
C SER A 433 -13.71 37.82 35.23
N ASN A 434 -12.45 38.29 35.32
CA ASN A 434 -11.79 38.77 36.56
C ASN A 434 -11.59 37.75 37.69
N LYS A 435 -11.72 36.45 37.40
CA LYS A 435 -11.46 35.37 38.35
C LYS A 435 -10.34 34.47 37.83
N LYS A 436 -9.56 33.91 38.75
CA LYS A 436 -8.41 33.07 38.44
C LYS A 436 -8.85 31.61 38.40
N LEU A 437 -8.51 30.91 37.32
CA LEU A 437 -8.82 29.50 37.09
C LEU A 437 -7.52 28.69 36.97
N HIS A 438 -7.49 27.48 37.50
CA HIS A 438 -6.36 26.55 37.38
C HIS A 438 -6.65 25.40 36.41
N LEU A 439 -5.61 24.98 35.67
CA LEU A 439 -5.73 23.92 34.67
C LEU A 439 -5.89 22.56 35.37
N LYS A 440 -7.04 21.90 35.19
CA LYS A 440 -7.28 20.54 35.69
C LYS A 440 -6.61 19.47 34.81
N GLY A 441 -6.68 19.66 33.50
CA GLY A 441 -6.20 18.66 32.55
C GLY A 441 -6.40 19.08 31.09
N THR A 442 -6.03 18.18 30.20
CA THR A 442 -6.19 18.37 28.76
C THR A 442 -6.84 17.14 28.12
N ASP A 443 -7.65 17.37 27.08
CA ASP A 443 -8.10 16.31 26.18
C ASP A 443 -7.51 16.54 24.79
N THR A 444 -7.04 15.45 24.19
CA THR A 444 -6.30 15.44 22.92
C THR A 444 -6.89 14.51 21.86
N LYS A 445 -8.13 14.10 22.05
CA LYS A 445 -8.80 13.22 21.10
C LYS A 445 -9.05 13.95 19.78
N SER A 446 -8.85 13.21 18.69
CA SER A 446 -8.90 13.74 17.32
C SER A 446 -10.25 14.33 16.94
N TYR A 447 -11.35 13.76 17.46
CA TYR A 447 -12.71 14.22 17.16
C TYR A 447 -13.09 15.57 17.78
N TRP A 448 -12.23 16.14 18.63
CA TRP A 448 -12.43 17.50 19.10
C TRP A 448 -11.84 18.56 18.17
N ALA A 449 -11.21 18.17 17.07
CA ALA A 449 -10.55 19.11 16.16
C ALA A 449 -11.52 20.15 15.56
N THR A 450 -12.79 19.78 15.34
CA THR A 450 -13.84 20.69 14.82
C THR A 450 -14.79 21.20 15.89
N ILE A 451 -14.50 20.97 17.18
CA ILE A 451 -15.37 21.45 18.28
C ILE A 451 -15.50 22.99 18.29
N ALA A 452 -14.56 23.69 17.66
CA ALA A 452 -14.68 25.09 17.28
C ALA A 452 -13.98 25.31 15.94
N THR A 453 -14.55 26.17 15.10
CA THR A 453 -13.93 26.54 13.82
C THR A 453 -12.86 27.63 14.02
N SER A 454 -13.01 28.45 15.06
CA SER A 454 -12.15 29.57 15.47
C SER A 454 -11.02 29.16 16.41
N GLY A 455 -10.57 27.91 16.38
CA GLY A 455 -9.54 27.48 17.31
C GLY A 455 -8.75 26.28 16.87
N LYS A 456 -7.46 26.25 17.24
CA LYS A 456 -6.69 25.00 17.33
C LYS A 456 -6.86 24.32 18.70
N PHE A 457 -7.64 24.93 19.58
CA PHE A 457 -7.98 24.50 20.92
C PHE A 457 -9.33 25.11 21.33
N VAL A 458 -9.93 24.60 22.41
CA VAL A 458 -11.07 25.21 23.11
C VAL A 458 -10.85 25.11 24.61
N VAL A 459 -11.20 26.17 25.34
CA VAL A 459 -11.13 26.24 26.80
C VAL A 459 -12.50 25.92 27.38
N ILE A 460 -12.61 24.88 28.20
CA ILE A 460 -13.85 24.53 28.89
C ILE A 460 -13.82 25.12 30.30
N VAL A 461 -14.88 25.84 30.64
CA VAL A 461 -15.04 26.52 31.93
C VAL A 461 -16.42 26.22 32.53
N PRO A 462 -16.57 26.36 33.86
CA PRO A 462 -17.90 26.31 34.48
C PRO A 462 -18.85 27.34 33.86
N ASP A 463 -20.13 26.99 33.72
CA ASP A 463 -21.14 27.78 33.00
C ASP A 463 -21.30 29.23 33.48
N GLU A 464 -20.92 29.53 34.73
CA GLU A 464 -20.99 30.88 35.30
C GLU A 464 -20.03 31.88 34.64
N TYR A 465 -18.91 31.40 34.09
CA TYR A 465 -17.83 32.26 33.57
C TYR A 465 -18.11 32.82 32.17
N VAL A 466 -19.13 32.28 31.51
CA VAL A 466 -19.43 32.53 30.10
C VAL A 466 -20.53 33.59 29.91
N LYS A 467 -21.23 33.98 30.99
CA LYS A 467 -22.41 34.86 30.93
C LYS A 467 -22.13 36.26 30.35
N ASP A 468 -20.92 36.76 30.54
CA ASP A 468 -20.52 38.11 30.10
C ASP A 468 -19.72 38.08 28.77
N LEU A 469 -19.54 36.90 28.17
CA LEU A 469 -18.78 36.73 26.93
C LEU A 469 -19.68 36.79 25.69
N GLU A 470 -19.15 37.34 24.60
CA GLU A 470 -19.84 37.35 23.31
C GLU A 470 -19.75 35.97 22.66
N ILE A 471 -20.84 35.54 22.01
CA ILE A 471 -20.89 34.29 21.24
C ILE A 471 -20.13 34.53 19.93
N SER A 472 -19.09 33.75 19.68
CA SER A 472 -18.31 33.79 18.44
C SER A 472 -18.83 32.81 17.39
N GLU A 473 -19.32 31.65 17.84
CA GLU A 473 -19.86 30.61 16.96
C GLU A 473 -21.04 29.94 17.63
N GLN A 474 -21.98 29.50 16.80
CA GLN A 474 -23.04 28.62 17.23
C GLN A 474 -22.96 27.35 16.36
N HIS A 475 -23.13 26.20 17.02
CA HIS A 475 -22.98 24.88 16.42
C HIS A 475 -24.24 24.06 16.67
N LEU A 476 -24.64 23.32 15.65
CA LEU A 476 -25.71 22.34 15.67
C LEU A 476 -25.12 20.98 15.31
N VAL A 477 -25.17 20.06 16.27
CA VAL A 477 -24.80 18.66 16.07
C VAL A 477 -26.06 17.82 16.06
N ILE A 478 -26.21 17.00 15.02
CA ILE A 478 -27.32 16.06 14.90
C ILE A 478 -26.73 14.65 14.84
N ASP A 479 -27.25 13.77 15.69
CA ASP A 479 -26.96 12.34 15.71
C ASP A 479 -28.14 11.60 15.10
N THR A 480 -27.86 10.69 14.18
CA THR A 480 -28.86 9.95 13.41
C THR A 480 -28.86 8.47 13.77
N GLU A 481 -30.00 7.80 13.67
CA GLU A 481 -30.07 6.35 13.95
C GLU A 481 -29.31 5.51 12.91
N GLU A 482 -29.13 6.04 11.70
CA GLU A 482 -28.54 5.38 10.54
C GLU A 482 -27.14 5.94 10.26
N GLU A 483 -26.24 5.15 9.67
CA GLU A 483 -24.94 5.69 9.23
C GLU A 483 -25.17 6.69 8.06
N THR A 484 -24.81 7.95 8.28
CA THR A 484 -24.89 8.99 7.25
C THR A 484 -23.95 8.70 6.09
N GLN A 485 -24.46 8.85 4.86
CA GLN A 485 -23.67 8.63 3.66
C GLN A 485 -23.10 9.96 3.15
N HIS A 486 -21.80 9.98 2.87
CA HIS A 486 -21.19 11.08 2.12
C HIS A 486 -21.72 11.04 0.67
N ASN A 487 -22.67 11.92 0.35
CA ASN A 487 -23.00 12.25 -1.03
C ASN A 487 -22.05 13.31 -1.59
#